data_AF-A0A1G1SW43-F1
#
_entry.id   AF-A0A1G1SW43-F1
#
_cell.length_a   1.000
_cell.length_b   1.000
_cell.length_c   1.000
_cell.angle_alpha   90.00
_cell.angle_beta   90.00
_cell.angle_gamma   90.00
#
_symmetry.space_group_name_H-M   'P 1'
#
loop_
_entity.id
_entity.type
_entity.pdbx_description
1 polymer ?
#
loop_
_entity_poly.entity_id
_entity_poly.type
_entity_poly.pdbx_seq_one_letter_code
_entity_poly.pdbx_strand_id
1 'polypeptide(L)'
;MTPKPATSSYAAVFIDFENVYYFLKNHFQDPPELNDYVLDIIRKLREELSAKGLDSLISYAYADFERLATAPQGALYLMGVSTRNVLGTDHKNAADMQLCIDALEVMYTRPDIGTFVLVAGDRDYIPVLQHLRRQARQVLVAGFRESVSGDLLQNIGAEQFIDARDLMAPERIAQLEKRRTDRLRSQEENSRLREQAGTASAAQRASAPAADADPAAKSPAAGAEQPGGAPRPGSPAGARPSRLPEEVADFMPSRRLTGDTEQRTLAFMLGEFQNLEAKQQRRVRELWLGPFMRLLADELTELSDYERRDQLNKLRDDGAIRIEKREGEPHPFSVIVVNYNHPNVQELQPAEE
;
A
#
# COMPACT_ATOMS: atom_id res chain seq x y z
N MET A 1 -4.70 9.84 58.69
CA MET A 1 -5.22 9.23 57.44
C MET A 1 -4.94 10.21 56.31
N THR A 2 -3.89 9.98 55.53
CA THR A 2 -3.66 10.70 54.29
C THR A 2 -4.78 10.30 53.31
N PRO A 3 -5.51 11.26 52.70
CA PRO A 3 -6.52 10.92 51.72
C PRO A 3 -5.85 10.20 50.55
N LYS A 4 -6.39 9.05 50.18
CA LYS A 4 -6.07 8.35 48.93
C LYS A 4 -6.22 9.38 47.80
N PRO A 5 -5.21 9.62 46.94
CA PRO A 5 -5.35 10.59 45.87
C PRO A 5 -6.57 10.21 45.04
N ALA A 6 -7.50 11.14 44.89
CA ALA A 6 -8.66 10.95 44.02
C ALA A 6 -8.12 10.64 42.62
N THR A 7 -8.46 9.46 42.09
CA THR A 7 -8.17 9.12 40.70
C THR A 7 -8.78 10.21 39.83
N SER A 8 -7.94 10.93 39.09
CA SER A 8 -8.41 12.01 38.22
C SER A 8 -9.49 11.46 37.28
N SER A 9 -10.61 12.17 37.17
CA SER A 9 -11.67 11.87 36.22
C SER A 9 -11.34 12.34 34.80
N TYR A 10 -10.23 13.02 34.57
CA TYR A 10 -9.88 13.56 33.26
C TYR A 10 -8.98 12.63 32.46
N ALA A 11 -9.31 12.50 31.18
CA ALA A 11 -8.61 11.70 30.20
C ALA A 11 -8.13 12.54 29.01
N ALA A 12 -7.02 12.10 28.41
CA ALA A 12 -6.54 12.55 27.12
C ALA A 12 -6.54 11.39 26.13
N VAL A 13 -7.14 11.61 24.96
CA VAL A 13 -7.31 10.60 23.90
C VAL A 13 -6.43 10.96 22.70
N PHE A 14 -5.60 10.03 22.29
CA PHE A 14 -4.65 10.17 21.18
C PHE A 14 -4.96 9.10 20.14
N ILE A 15 -5.37 9.53 18.95
CA ILE A 15 -5.93 8.64 17.92
C ILE A 15 -4.95 8.57 16.77
N ASP A 16 -4.32 7.41 16.60
CA ASP A 16 -3.64 7.05 15.36
C ASP A 16 -4.72 6.71 14.32
N PHE A 17 -5.13 7.73 13.56
CA PHE A 17 -6.28 7.61 12.66
C PHE A 17 -5.94 6.69 11.49
N GLU A 18 -4.69 6.70 11.02
CA GLU A 18 -4.22 5.83 9.94
C GLU A 18 -4.25 4.36 10.36
N ASN A 19 -3.84 4.02 11.59
CA ASN A 19 -3.88 2.65 12.08
C ASN A 19 -5.29 2.05 12.03
N VAL A 20 -6.30 2.78 12.54
CA VAL A 20 -7.70 2.34 12.50
C VAL A 20 -8.24 2.30 11.07
N TYR A 21 -7.96 3.34 10.28
CA TYR A 21 -8.41 3.46 8.89
C TYR A 21 -7.88 2.32 8.01
N TYR A 22 -6.58 2.06 8.04
CA TYR A 22 -5.97 1.03 7.20
C TYR A 22 -6.28 -0.37 7.68
N PHE A 23 -6.49 -0.59 8.99
CA PHE A 23 -7.03 -1.87 9.45
C PHE A 23 -8.38 -2.14 8.79
N LEU A 24 -9.34 -1.23 8.93
CA LEU A 24 -10.69 -1.39 8.37
C LEU A 24 -10.64 -1.54 6.84
N LYS A 25 -9.80 -0.74 6.17
CA LYS A 25 -9.59 -0.83 4.73
C LYS A 25 -9.07 -2.20 4.30
N ASN A 26 -8.03 -2.70 4.94
CA ASN A 26 -7.39 -3.94 4.51
C ASN A 26 -8.23 -5.16 4.93
N HIS A 27 -8.76 -5.16 6.16
CA HIS A 27 -9.52 -6.28 6.70
C HIS A 27 -10.85 -6.47 5.98
N PHE A 28 -11.60 -5.39 5.72
CA PHE A 28 -12.92 -5.42 5.07
C PHE A 28 -12.88 -5.11 3.56
N GLN A 29 -11.70 -5.21 2.95
CA GLN A 29 -11.46 -5.02 1.52
C GLN A 29 -11.93 -3.67 0.95
N ASP A 30 -11.66 -2.56 1.63
CA ASP A 30 -12.09 -1.22 1.24
C ASP A 30 -13.63 -1.09 1.33
N PRO A 31 -14.18 -1.04 2.56
CA PRO A 31 -15.60 -0.83 2.78
C PRO A 31 -16.06 0.54 2.25
N PRO A 32 -17.34 0.73 1.87
CA PRO A 32 -17.82 2.07 1.55
C PRO A 32 -17.83 2.90 2.84
N GLU A 33 -17.82 4.23 2.75
CA GLU A 33 -18.00 5.08 3.95
C GLU A 33 -16.98 4.77 5.07
N LEU A 34 -15.74 4.39 4.69
CA LEU A 34 -14.69 3.93 5.61
C LEU A 34 -14.47 4.89 6.79
N ASN A 35 -14.48 6.21 6.54
CA ASN A 35 -14.37 7.22 7.58
C ASN A 35 -15.50 7.17 8.61
N ASP A 36 -16.73 6.84 8.19
CA ASP A 36 -17.88 6.82 9.10
C ASP A 36 -17.73 5.72 10.14
N TYR A 37 -17.16 4.57 9.76
CA TYR A 37 -16.81 3.52 10.72
C TYR A 37 -15.75 3.98 11.72
N VAL A 38 -14.70 4.68 11.27
CA VAL A 38 -13.66 5.24 12.17
C VAL A 38 -14.28 6.28 13.13
N LEU A 39 -15.13 7.17 12.61
CA LEU A 39 -15.81 8.19 13.41
C LEU A 39 -16.77 7.58 14.43
N ASP A 40 -17.48 6.51 14.07
CA ASP A 40 -18.34 5.77 14.99
C ASP A 40 -17.54 5.14 16.14
N ILE A 41 -16.39 4.51 15.84
CA ILE A 41 -15.49 3.95 16.85
C ILE A 41 -15.03 5.04 17.82
N ILE A 42 -14.57 6.20 17.30
CA ILE A 42 -14.13 7.32 18.13
C ILE A 42 -15.28 7.84 19.01
N ARG A 43 -16.50 7.94 18.46
CA ARG A 43 -17.68 8.38 19.21
C ARG A 43 -18.00 7.41 20.33
N LYS A 44 -18.05 6.11 20.02
CA LYS A 44 -18.37 5.05 20.96
C LYS A 44 -17.31 4.90 22.05
N LEU A 45 -16.03 5.02 21.70
CA LEU A 45 -14.94 5.08 22.68
C LEU A 45 -15.18 6.18 23.72
N ARG A 46 -15.52 7.40 23.26
CA ARG A 46 -15.78 8.52 24.17
C ARG A 46 -17.00 8.29 25.05
N GLU A 47 -18.06 7.69 24.51
CA GLU A 47 -19.24 7.29 25.30
C GLU A 47 -18.87 6.27 26.38
N GLU A 48 -18.06 5.25 26.05
CA GLU A 48 -17.59 4.26 27.02
C GLU A 48 -16.68 4.85 28.10
N LEU A 49 -15.75 5.73 27.72
CA LEU A 49 -14.90 6.45 28.67
C LEU A 49 -15.76 7.31 29.62
N SER A 50 -16.73 8.04 29.08
CA SER A 50 -17.65 8.83 29.88
C SER A 50 -18.48 7.96 30.83
N ALA A 51 -18.93 6.77 30.39
CA ALA A 51 -19.65 5.82 31.23
C ALA A 51 -18.79 5.27 32.38
N LYS A 52 -17.47 5.19 32.18
CA LYS A 52 -16.47 4.86 33.22
C LYS A 52 -16.12 6.05 34.12
N GLY A 53 -16.75 7.22 33.94
CA GLY A 53 -16.46 8.44 34.69
C GLY A 53 -15.20 9.19 34.22
N LEU A 54 -14.73 8.89 33.01
CA LEU A 54 -13.57 9.53 32.39
C LEU A 54 -14.02 10.58 31.37
N ASP A 55 -13.84 11.85 31.73
CA ASP A 55 -14.10 12.99 30.86
C ASP A 55 -12.92 13.25 29.92
N SER A 56 -13.16 13.10 28.62
CA SER A 56 -12.14 13.22 27.56
C SER A 56 -11.91 14.69 27.22
N LEU A 57 -11.15 15.41 28.06
CA LEU A 57 -10.86 16.84 27.89
C LEU A 57 -9.93 17.15 26.72
N ILE A 58 -9.02 16.23 26.41
CA ILE A 58 -8.07 16.37 25.31
C ILE A 58 -8.33 15.23 24.33
N SER A 59 -8.48 15.55 23.05
CA SER A 59 -8.69 14.55 22.01
C SER A 59 -8.01 15.00 20.73
N TYR A 60 -7.00 14.24 20.31
CA TYR A 60 -6.21 14.51 19.12
C TYR A 60 -6.25 13.33 18.16
N ALA A 61 -6.39 13.60 16.87
CA ALA A 61 -6.30 12.61 15.80
C ALA A 61 -5.15 12.95 14.85
N TYR A 62 -4.29 11.96 14.59
CA TYR A 62 -3.06 12.10 13.81
C TYR A 62 -3.19 11.29 12.53
N ALA A 63 -2.91 11.93 11.39
CA ALA A 63 -2.81 11.30 10.08
C ALA A 63 -2.19 12.27 9.08
N ASP A 64 -1.70 11.73 7.97
CA ASP A 64 -1.67 12.47 6.71
C ASP A 64 -3.09 12.49 6.10
N PHE A 65 -3.89 13.48 6.50
CA PHE A 65 -5.28 13.56 6.05
C PHE A 65 -5.43 13.90 4.57
N GLU A 66 -4.37 14.41 3.92
CA GLU A 66 -4.36 14.71 2.49
C GLU A 66 -4.30 13.44 1.64
N ARG A 67 -3.81 12.34 2.21
CA ARG A 67 -3.71 11.04 1.53
C ARG A 67 -4.95 10.17 1.68
N LEU A 68 -5.89 10.56 2.54
CA LEU A 68 -7.15 9.84 2.72
C LEU A 68 -8.10 10.13 1.56
N ALA A 69 -8.83 9.11 1.10
CA ALA A 69 -9.75 9.25 -0.04
C ALA A 69 -10.89 10.25 0.21
N THR A 70 -11.27 10.42 1.48
CA THR A 70 -12.29 11.38 1.92
C THR A 70 -11.78 12.06 3.18
N ALA A 71 -12.12 13.35 3.35
CA ALA A 71 -11.62 14.20 4.43
C ALA A 71 -12.49 14.08 5.71
N PRO A 72 -12.03 13.40 6.78
CA PRO A 72 -12.79 13.25 8.03
C PRO A 72 -12.72 14.49 8.96
N GLN A 73 -11.88 15.48 8.65
CA GLN A 73 -11.50 16.55 9.57
C GLN A 73 -12.69 17.38 10.07
N GLY A 74 -13.67 17.67 9.20
CA GLY A 74 -14.86 18.42 9.59
C GLY A 74 -15.71 17.68 10.63
N ALA A 75 -15.90 16.37 10.46
CA ALA A 75 -16.63 15.55 11.42
C ALA A 75 -15.88 15.40 12.75
N LEU A 76 -14.55 15.22 12.69
CA LEU A 76 -13.69 15.19 13.88
C LEU A 76 -13.79 16.50 14.68
N TYR A 77 -13.74 17.65 14.00
CA TYR A 77 -13.90 18.96 14.63
C TYR A 77 -15.25 19.08 15.37
N LEU A 78 -16.35 18.68 14.72
CA LEU A 78 -17.69 18.70 15.35
C LEU A 78 -17.80 17.75 16.54
N MET A 79 -16.99 16.70 16.59
CA MET A 79 -16.89 15.80 17.73
C MET A 79 -16.00 16.33 18.87
N GLY A 80 -15.33 17.47 18.68
CA GLY A 80 -14.36 18.02 19.64
C GLY A 80 -12.99 17.33 19.59
N VAL A 81 -12.68 16.66 18.48
CA VAL A 81 -11.37 16.04 18.24
C VAL A 81 -10.56 16.98 17.35
N SER A 82 -9.43 17.48 17.87
CA SER A 82 -8.54 18.33 17.07
C SER A 82 -7.66 17.47 16.18
N THR A 83 -7.52 17.85 14.91
CA THR A 83 -6.69 17.12 13.95
C THR A 83 -5.26 17.64 13.98
N ARG A 84 -4.30 16.72 13.92
CA ARG A 84 -2.88 16.99 13.71
C ARG A 84 -2.52 16.43 12.35
N ASN A 85 -2.50 17.30 11.33
CA ASN A 85 -2.10 16.89 9.99
C ASN A 85 -0.57 16.75 9.96
N VAL A 86 -0.09 15.52 9.77
CA VAL A 86 1.33 15.21 9.72
C VAL A 86 1.65 14.71 8.32
N LEU A 87 2.43 15.48 7.57
CA LEU A 87 2.76 15.14 6.19
C LEU A 87 3.60 13.85 6.14
N GLY A 88 3.07 12.84 5.47
CA GLY A 88 3.77 11.59 5.23
C GLY A 88 4.82 11.77 4.14
N THR A 89 6.06 12.06 4.52
CA THR A 89 7.21 11.84 3.62
C THR A 89 7.49 10.34 3.49
N ASP A 90 8.51 9.93 2.72
CA ASP A 90 8.91 8.51 2.61
C ASP A 90 9.25 7.84 3.96
N HIS A 91 9.35 8.62 5.05
CA HIS A 91 9.50 8.14 6.42
C HIS A 91 8.12 7.83 7.06
N LYS A 92 7.87 6.54 7.26
CA LYS A 92 6.56 5.96 7.59
C LYS A 92 6.00 6.23 9.00
N ASN A 93 6.65 7.03 9.85
CA ASN A 93 6.30 7.11 11.29
C ASN A 93 6.17 8.55 11.81
N ALA A 94 5.95 9.53 10.94
CA ALA A 94 5.88 10.94 11.37
C ALA A 94 4.67 11.21 12.29
N ALA A 95 3.50 10.65 11.96
CA ALA A 95 2.29 10.76 12.78
C ALA A 95 2.49 10.14 14.17
N ASP A 96 3.07 8.93 14.23
CA ASP A 96 3.33 8.20 15.47
C ASP A 96 4.29 8.97 16.39
N MET A 97 5.35 9.57 15.82
CA MET A 97 6.28 10.41 16.57
C MET A 97 5.59 11.65 17.13
N GLN A 98 4.82 12.37 16.32
CA GLN A 98 4.08 13.55 16.78
C GLN A 98 3.09 13.18 17.90
N LEU A 99 2.38 12.06 17.76
CA LEU A 99 1.48 11.54 18.78
C LEU A 99 2.21 11.30 20.10
N CYS A 100 3.36 10.63 20.06
CA CYS A 100 4.16 10.35 21.25
C CYS A 100 4.64 11.64 21.93
N ILE A 101 5.08 12.63 21.14
CA ILE A 101 5.54 13.94 21.64
C ILE A 101 4.38 14.67 22.35
N ASP A 102 3.24 14.81 21.67
CA ASP A 102 2.07 15.49 22.22
C ASP A 102 1.54 14.79 23.49
N ALA A 103 1.59 13.45 23.54
CA ALA A 103 1.21 12.70 24.73
C ALA A 103 2.12 12.98 25.93
N LEU A 104 3.44 13.05 25.71
CA LEU A 104 4.40 13.41 26.76
C LEU A 104 4.26 14.89 27.16
N GLU A 105 4.03 15.79 26.20
CA GLU A 105 3.77 17.20 26.48
C GLU A 105 2.55 17.36 27.39
N VAL A 106 1.43 16.72 27.06
CA VAL A 106 0.21 16.73 27.89
C VAL A 106 0.51 16.16 29.29
N MET A 107 1.24 15.06 29.39
CA MET A 107 1.62 14.48 30.69
C MET A 107 2.39 15.45 31.59
N TYR A 108 3.29 16.25 31.01
CA TYR A 108 4.10 17.22 31.76
C TYR A 108 3.39 18.56 32.01
N THR A 109 2.54 19.02 31.08
CA THR A 109 1.89 20.34 31.15
C THR A 109 0.51 20.30 31.80
N ARG A 110 -0.15 19.14 31.82
CA ARG A 110 -1.50 18.93 32.34
C ARG A 110 -1.51 17.86 33.43
N PRO A 111 -1.02 18.18 34.64
CA PRO A 111 -0.92 17.21 35.73
C PRO A 111 -2.27 16.69 36.21
N ASP A 112 -3.35 17.41 35.91
CA ASP A 112 -4.75 17.06 36.15
C ASP A 112 -5.26 15.92 35.27
N ILE A 113 -4.57 15.55 34.17
CA ILE A 113 -4.94 14.40 33.34
C ILE A 113 -4.40 13.11 33.96
N GLY A 114 -5.30 12.28 34.50
CA GLY A 114 -4.96 11.00 35.12
C GLY A 114 -4.83 9.84 34.15
N THR A 115 -5.60 9.87 33.05
CA THR A 115 -5.76 8.74 32.14
C THR A 115 -5.38 9.11 30.71
N PHE A 116 -4.55 8.28 30.09
CA PHE A 116 -4.13 8.43 28.71
C PHE A 116 -4.70 7.27 27.90
N VAL A 117 -5.43 7.59 26.83
CA VAL A 117 -6.05 6.61 25.95
C VAL A 117 -5.38 6.71 24.59
N LEU A 118 -4.72 5.66 24.13
CA LEU A 118 -4.16 5.58 22.78
C LEU A 118 -5.06 4.71 21.92
N VAL A 119 -5.53 5.23 20.80
CA VAL A 119 -6.24 4.44 19.78
C VAL A 119 -5.21 4.03 18.73
N ALA A 120 -4.59 2.86 18.93
CA ALA A 120 -3.46 2.37 18.14
C ALA A 120 -3.23 0.86 18.34
N GLY A 121 -2.44 0.25 17.44
CA GLY A 121 -2.09 -1.17 17.49
C GLY A 121 -0.60 -1.51 17.47
N ASP A 122 0.30 -0.53 17.26
CA ASP A 122 1.73 -0.81 17.04
C ASP A 122 2.52 -0.99 18.35
N ARG A 123 3.52 -1.90 18.33
CA ARG A 123 4.51 -2.06 19.41
C ARG A 123 5.39 -0.83 19.61
N ASP A 124 5.54 0.02 18.59
CA ASP A 124 6.37 1.22 18.66
C ASP A 124 5.87 2.22 19.71
N TYR A 125 4.61 2.09 20.16
CA TYR A 125 4.05 2.87 21.27
C TYR A 125 4.48 2.37 22.67
N ILE A 126 5.06 1.18 22.81
CA ILE A 126 5.44 0.61 24.13
C ILE A 126 6.29 1.59 24.97
N PRO A 127 7.33 2.26 24.43
CA PRO A 127 8.16 3.17 25.23
C PRO A 127 7.37 4.35 25.82
N VAL A 128 6.44 4.96 25.06
CA VAL A 128 5.64 6.08 25.56
C VAL A 128 4.65 5.59 26.63
N LEU A 129 4.02 4.44 26.42
CA LEU A 129 3.10 3.85 27.41
C LEU A 129 3.81 3.52 28.72
N GLN A 130 5.02 2.93 28.64
CA GLN A 130 5.83 2.68 29.83
C GLN A 130 6.26 3.98 30.52
N HIS A 131 6.54 5.04 29.76
CA HIS A 131 6.86 6.34 30.33
C HIS A 131 5.67 6.92 31.11
N LEU A 132 4.47 6.93 30.51
CA LEU A 132 3.23 7.38 31.16
C LEU A 132 2.96 6.59 32.45
N ARG A 133 3.10 5.27 32.42
CA ARG A 133 2.90 4.40 33.60
C ARG A 133 3.92 4.67 34.70
N ARG A 134 5.19 4.92 34.36
CA ARG A 134 6.22 5.30 35.35
C ARG A 134 5.91 6.62 36.05
N GLN A 135 5.16 7.51 35.41
CA GLN A 135 4.63 8.74 36.01
C GLN A 135 3.29 8.54 36.71
N ALA A 136 2.94 7.29 37.05
CA ALA A 136 1.71 6.92 37.74
C ALA A 136 0.41 7.33 37.00
N ARG A 137 0.46 7.44 35.67
CA ARG A 137 -0.73 7.64 34.83
C ARG A 137 -1.41 6.30 34.53
N GLN A 138 -2.73 6.31 34.47
CA GLN A 138 -3.48 5.21 33.88
C GLN A 138 -3.33 5.26 32.37
N VAL A 139 -3.12 4.10 31.75
CA VAL A 139 -2.99 3.96 30.30
C VAL A 139 -4.02 2.97 29.81
N LEU A 140 -4.82 3.37 28.83
CA LEU A 140 -5.73 2.51 28.08
C LEU A 140 -5.29 2.48 26.62
N VAL A 141 -5.42 1.32 25.97
CA VAL A 141 -5.21 1.19 24.53
C VAL A 141 -6.50 0.70 23.91
N ALA A 142 -6.97 1.39 22.87
CA ALA A 142 -8.09 0.96 22.05
C ALA A 142 -7.57 0.57 20.66
N GLY A 143 -8.01 -0.56 20.12
CA GLY A 143 -7.58 -1.01 18.80
C GLY A 143 -8.25 -2.32 18.43
N PHE A 144 -8.09 -2.78 17.19
CA PHE A 144 -8.62 -4.08 16.80
C PHE A 144 -7.69 -5.18 17.28
N ARG A 145 -8.22 -6.11 18.08
CA ARG A 145 -7.42 -7.20 18.66
C ARG A 145 -6.70 -8.05 17.61
N GLU A 146 -7.24 -8.14 16.40
CA GLU A 146 -6.65 -8.84 15.27
C GLU A 146 -5.43 -8.13 14.67
N SER A 147 -5.22 -6.85 14.99
CA SER A 147 -4.14 -6.02 14.45
C SER A 147 -3.14 -5.53 15.48
N VAL A 148 -3.54 -5.51 16.75
CA VAL A 148 -2.70 -5.01 17.82
C VAL A 148 -1.55 -5.99 18.09
N SER A 149 -0.34 -5.48 18.23
CA SER A 149 0.85 -6.28 18.55
C SER A 149 0.67 -7.08 19.85
N GLY A 150 1.04 -8.37 19.83
CA GLY A 150 1.06 -9.23 21.01
C GLY A 150 1.96 -8.68 22.13
N ASP A 151 3.10 -8.07 21.76
CA ASP A 151 4.01 -7.45 22.72
C ASP A 151 3.36 -6.24 23.42
N LEU A 152 2.59 -5.44 22.67
CA LEU A 152 1.87 -4.29 23.21
C LEU A 152 0.81 -4.76 24.21
N LEU A 153 0.00 -5.76 23.82
CA LEU A 153 -1.03 -6.35 24.69
C LEU A 153 -0.44 -6.96 25.96
N GLN A 154 0.68 -7.69 25.83
CA GLN A 154 1.38 -8.26 26.98
C GLN A 154 1.91 -7.17 27.91
N ASN A 155 2.38 -6.05 27.36
CA ASN A 155 2.90 -4.95 28.15
C ASN A 155 1.82 -4.24 28.98
N ILE A 156 0.68 -3.91 28.37
CA ILE A 156 -0.40 -3.14 29.01
C ILE A 156 -1.32 -4.01 29.89
N GLY A 157 -1.49 -5.29 29.53
CA GLY A 157 -2.44 -6.20 30.15
C GLY A 157 -3.85 -6.08 29.58
N ALA A 158 -4.59 -7.19 29.55
CA ALA A 158 -5.91 -7.28 28.92
C ALA A 158 -6.96 -6.30 29.49
N GLU A 159 -6.88 -6.01 30.80
CA GLU A 159 -7.80 -5.08 31.48
C GLU A 159 -7.65 -3.62 31.05
N GLN A 160 -6.52 -3.26 30.44
CA GLN A 160 -6.25 -1.92 29.94
C GLN A 160 -6.46 -1.82 28.42
N PHE A 161 -7.00 -2.87 27.80
CA PHE A 161 -7.28 -2.92 26.38
C PHE A 161 -8.79 -2.82 26.11
N ILE A 162 -9.17 -1.97 25.15
CA ILE A 162 -10.53 -1.82 24.64
C ILE A 162 -10.53 -2.32 23.19
N ASP A 163 -11.32 -3.34 22.90
CA ASP A 163 -11.42 -3.85 21.54
C ASP A 163 -12.25 -2.89 20.69
N ALA A 164 -11.65 -2.34 19.63
CA ALA A 164 -12.34 -1.46 18.70
C ALA A 164 -13.51 -2.15 17.98
N ARG A 165 -13.48 -3.49 17.90
CA ARG A 165 -14.61 -4.27 17.39
C ARG A 165 -15.85 -4.11 18.28
N ASP A 166 -15.69 -4.07 19.60
CA ASP A 166 -16.82 -3.92 20.54
C ASP A 166 -17.41 -2.50 20.52
N LEU A 167 -16.66 -1.53 20.00
CA LEU A 167 -17.11 -0.15 19.77
C LEU A 167 -17.94 0.01 18.50
N MET A 168 -18.12 -1.04 17.71
CA MET A 168 -18.93 -1.03 16.50
C MET A 168 -20.28 -1.72 16.74
N ALA A 169 -21.32 -1.25 16.05
CA ALA A 169 -22.63 -1.90 16.11
C ALA A 169 -22.53 -3.33 15.54
N PRO A 170 -23.10 -4.36 16.21
CA PRO A 170 -23.05 -5.74 15.75
C PRO A 170 -23.58 -5.92 14.32
N GLU A 171 -24.62 -5.18 13.96
CA GLU A 171 -25.22 -5.19 12.63
C GLU A 171 -24.26 -4.67 11.57
N ARG A 172 -23.48 -3.63 11.89
CA ARG A 172 -22.45 -3.07 10.99
C ARG A 172 -21.31 -4.06 10.77
N ILE A 173 -20.85 -4.72 11.83
CA ILE A 173 -19.82 -5.78 11.70
C ILE A 173 -20.32 -6.92 10.81
N ALA A 174 -21.54 -7.40 11.06
CA ALA A 174 -22.12 -8.49 10.26
C ALA A 174 -22.23 -8.12 8.77
N GLN A 175 -22.60 -6.87 8.46
CA GLN A 175 -22.63 -6.36 7.08
C GLN A 175 -21.24 -6.33 6.44
N LEU A 176 -20.24 -5.84 7.18
CA LEU A 176 -18.85 -5.76 6.71
C LEU A 176 -18.26 -7.16 6.44
N GLU A 177 -18.47 -8.11 7.34
CA GLU A 177 -18.01 -9.50 7.19
C GLU A 177 -18.70 -10.20 6.02
N LYS A 178 -20.01 -9.99 5.85
CA LYS A 178 -20.75 -10.51 4.70
C LYS A 178 -20.18 -9.97 3.40
N ARG A 179 -19.98 -8.65 3.29
CA ARG A 179 -19.42 -8.01 2.09
C ARG A 179 -18.02 -8.52 1.77
N ARG A 180 -17.17 -8.68 2.79
CA ARG A 180 -15.83 -9.25 2.67
C ARG A 180 -15.89 -10.67 2.10
N THR A 181 -16.76 -11.51 2.64
CA THR A 181 -16.94 -12.91 2.22
C THR A 181 -17.46 -12.98 0.77
N ASP A 182 -18.45 -12.16 0.42
CA ASP A 182 -19.01 -12.09 -0.94
C ASP A 182 -17.94 -11.68 -1.94
N ARG A 183 -17.11 -10.67 -1.63
CA ARG A 183 -16.01 -10.24 -2.50
C ARG A 183 -14.92 -11.29 -2.66
N LEU A 184 -14.50 -11.95 -1.58
CA LEU A 184 -13.53 -13.05 -1.64
C LEU A 184 -14.04 -14.17 -2.54
N ARG A 185 -15.31 -14.57 -2.37
CA ARG A 185 -15.94 -15.60 -3.20
C ARG A 185 -15.99 -15.19 -4.67
N SER A 186 -16.36 -13.94 -4.98
CA SER A 186 -16.34 -13.43 -6.36
C SER A 186 -14.93 -13.37 -6.95
N GLN A 187 -13.90 -13.08 -6.15
CA GLN A 187 -12.51 -13.10 -6.60
C GLN A 187 -12.04 -14.51 -6.93
N GLU A 188 -12.37 -15.50 -6.10
CA GLU A 188 -12.08 -16.92 -6.34
C GLU A 188 -12.83 -17.48 -7.55
N GLU A 189 -14.09 -17.10 -7.75
CA GLU A 189 -14.86 -17.52 -8.93
C GLU A 189 -14.24 -16.93 -10.21
N ASN A 190 -13.87 -15.65 -10.19
CA ASN A 190 -13.19 -15.01 -11.31
C ASN A 190 -11.80 -15.59 -11.60
N SER A 191 -11.03 -15.99 -10.58
CA SER A 191 -9.74 -16.64 -10.80
C SER A 191 -9.92 -18.01 -11.45
N ARG A 192 -10.86 -18.82 -10.97
CA ARG A 192 -11.19 -20.12 -11.58
C ARG A 192 -11.65 -20.00 -13.03
N LEU A 193 -12.52 -19.03 -13.34
CA LEU A 193 -12.98 -18.78 -14.72
C LEU A 193 -11.82 -18.37 -15.64
N ARG A 194 -10.85 -17.59 -15.15
CA ARG A 194 -9.65 -17.20 -15.91
C ARG A 194 -8.71 -18.39 -16.15
N GLU A 195 -8.54 -19.27 -15.17
CA GLU A 195 -7.75 -20.50 -15.33
C GLU A 195 -8.38 -21.46 -16.35
N GLN A 196 -9.71 -21.61 -16.32
CA GLN A 196 -10.44 -22.43 -17.29
C GLN A 196 -10.40 -21.83 -18.71
N ALA A 197 -10.48 -20.50 -18.84
CA ALA A 197 -10.33 -19.84 -20.13
C ALA A 197 -8.89 -19.93 -20.68
N GLY A 198 -7.88 -19.82 -19.80
CA GLY A 198 -6.46 -19.99 -20.16
C GLY A 198 -6.12 -21.41 -20.62
N THR A 199 -6.68 -22.43 -19.95
CA THR A 199 -6.49 -23.84 -20.32
C THR A 199 -7.24 -24.22 -21.60
N ALA A 200 -8.45 -23.68 -21.83
CA ALA A 200 -9.19 -23.85 -23.08
C ALA A 200 -8.47 -23.22 -24.28
N SER A 201 -7.86 -22.03 -24.12
CA SER A 201 -7.06 -21.39 -25.16
C SER A 201 -5.76 -22.17 -25.47
N ALA A 202 -5.13 -22.76 -24.45
CA ALA A 202 -3.97 -23.63 -24.64
C ALA A 202 -4.34 -24.95 -25.35
N ALA A 203 -5.48 -25.56 -25.02
CA ALA A 203 -5.98 -26.78 -25.67
C ALA A 203 -6.41 -26.56 -27.13
N GLN A 204 -6.93 -25.36 -27.47
CA GLN A 204 -7.22 -24.98 -28.87
C GLN A 204 -5.95 -24.71 -29.69
N ARG A 205 -4.86 -24.25 -29.08
CA ARG A 205 -3.56 -24.11 -29.78
C ARG A 205 -2.85 -25.44 -30.01
N ALA A 206 -3.09 -26.43 -29.15
CA ALA A 206 -2.51 -27.77 -29.28
C ALA A 206 -3.24 -28.69 -30.28
N SER A 207 -4.43 -28.32 -30.76
CA SER A 207 -5.23 -29.11 -31.71
C SER A 207 -5.23 -28.57 -33.15
N ALA A 208 -4.43 -27.55 -33.45
CA ALA A 208 -4.22 -27.10 -34.83
C ALA A 208 -3.28 -28.09 -35.56
N PRO A 209 -3.67 -28.64 -36.74
CA PRO A 209 -2.78 -29.51 -37.51
C PRO A 209 -1.63 -28.70 -38.10
N ALA A 210 -0.41 -29.25 -38.02
CA ALA A 210 0.74 -28.76 -38.77
C ALA A 210 0.47 -28.92 -40.27
N ALA A 211 0.27 -27.81 -40.98
CA ALA A 211 0.32 -27.79 -42.43
C ALA A 211 1.78 -27.55 -42.83
N ASP A 212 2.35 -28.55 -43.51
CA ASP A 212 3.70 -28.57 -44.05
C ASP A 212 3.98 -27.33 -44.91
N ALA A 213 5.15 -26.75 -44.67
CA ALA A 213 5.79 -25.82 -45.58
C ALA A 213 6.68 -26.61 -46.56
N ASP A 214 6.53 -26.36 -47.86
CA ASP A 214 7.63 -26.56 -48.81
C ASP A 214 7.61 -25.47 -49.90
N PRO A 215 8.77 -25.04 -50.44
CA PRO A 215 8.95 -23.74 -51.06
C PRO A 215 8.95 -23.75 -52.60
N ALA A 216 8.93 -22.53 -53.15
CA ALA A 216 9.27 -22.14 -54.51
C ALA A 216 8.24 -22.42 -55.64
N ALA A 217 7.59 -21.35 -56.12
CA ALA A 217 7.37 -21.11 -57.56
C ALA A 217 6.97 -19.65 -57.84
N LYS A 218 7.40 -19.18 -59.00
CA LYS A 218 7.40 -17.80 -59.53
C LYS A 218 6.06 -17.35 -60.14
N SER A 219 5.99 -16.02 -60.34
CA SER A 219 5.39 -15.26 -61.49
C SER A 219 4.05 -14.54 -61.21
N PRO A 220 3.63 -13.54 -62.02
CA PRO A 220 4.35 -12.49 -62.77
C PRO A 220 3.70 -11.07 -62.57
N ALA A 221 4.19 -10.10 -63.36
CA ALA A 221 3.81 -8.69 -63.44
C ALA A 221 2.53 -8.40 -64.28
N ALA A 222 2.16 -7.11 -64.29
CA ALA A 222 1.12 -6.38 -65.06
C ALA A 222 -0.29 -6.34 -64.42
N GLY A 223 -1.03 -5.23 -64.38
CA GLY A 223 -0.87 -3.91 -64.95
C GLY A 223 -1.87 -2.92 -64.33
N ALA A 224 -1.63 -1.63 -64.56
CA ALA A 224 -2.38 -0.50 -64.04
C ALA A 224 -3.71 -0.27 -64.79
N GLU A 225 -4.70 0.30 -64.11
CA GLU A 225 -5.57 1.36 -64.64
C GLU A 225 -6.37 2.06 -63.51
N GLN A 226 -6.23 3.39 -63.41
CA GLN A 226 -7.16 4.33 -62.77
C GLN A 226 -8.01 4.99 -63.86
N PRO A 227 -9.14 5.65 -63.54
CA PRO A 227 -9.12 7.13 -63.37
C PRO A 227 -10.17 7.62 -62.32
N GLY A 228 -10.23 8.83 -61.77
CA GLY A 228 -9.51 10.12 -61.88
C GLY A 228 -10.22 11.14 -60.95
N GLY A 229 -9.49 11.99 -60.20
CA GLY A 229 -9.46 13.47 -60.32
C GLY A 229 -10.45 14.20 -59.39
N ALA A 230 -10.20 15.31 -58.67
CA ALA A 230 -9.15 16.34 -58.58
C ALA A 230 -9.38 17.18 -57.26
N PRO A 231 -8.83 18.41 -57.04
CA PRO A 231 -7.45 18.79 -56.72
C PRO A 231 -7.23 19.69 -55.44
N ARG A 232 -5.96 19.70 -54.97
CA ARG A 232 -5.08 20.63 -54.14
C ARG A 232 -5.57 22.04 -53.72
N PRO A 233 -5.00 22.74 -52.67
CA PRO A 233 -3.55 23.00 -52.39
C PRO A 233 -3.17 23.00 -50.86
N GLY A 234 -1.95 23.19 -50.33
CA GLY A 234 -0.57 23.47 -50.76
C GLY A 234 0.35 23.74 -49.53
N SER A 235 1.68 23.55 -49.69
CA SER A 235 2.82 23.96 -48.81
C SER A 235 3.30 22.98 -47.70
N PRO A 236 4.58 23.07 -47.26
CA PRO A 236 5.81 22.88 -48.03
C PRO A 236 6.74 21.80 -47.41
N ALA A 237 7.80 21.47 -48.13
CA ALA A 237 8.84 20.52 -47.74
C ALA A 237 9.72 20.99 -46.56
N GLY A 238 10.22 20.04 -45.77
CA GLY A 238 11.51 20.14 -45.11
C GLY A 238 11.51 20.12 -43.58
N ALA A 239 11.49 18.93 -42.99
CA ALA A 239 12.23 18.62 -41.76
C ALA A 239 12.20 17.10 -41.52
N ARG A 240 13.38 16.48 -41.41
CA ARG A 240 13.49 15.18 -40.73
C ARG A 240 12.91 15.35 -39.32
N PRO A 241 12.09 14.43 -38.79
CA PRO A 241 11.85 14.41 -37.36
C PRO A 241 13.17 14.01 -36.69
N SER A 242 13.92 15.03 -36.27
CA SER A 242 14.92 14.94 -35.21
C SER A 242 14.26 14.26 -34.01
N ARG A 243 14.98 13.29 -33.45
CA ARG A 243 14.68 12.56 -32.21
C ARG A 243 13.91 13.44 -31.22
N LEU A 244 12.76 12.92 -30.75
CA LEU A 244 12.11 13.45 -29.56
C LEU A 244 13.12 13.43 -28.40
N PRO A 245 13.20 14.49 -27.58
CA PRO A 245 14.15 14.57 -26.47
C PRO A 245 13.90 13.46 -25.44
N GLU A 246 14.99 12.82 -24.99
CA GLU A 246 15.00 11.93 -23.82
C GLU A 246 14.54 12.71 -22.58
N GLU A 247 13.42 12.31 -21.98
CA GLU A 247 13.15 12.62 -20.58
C GLU A 247 14.04 11.72 -19.72
N VAL A 248 15.25 12.22 -19.44
CA VAL A 248 16.18 11.61 -18.48
C VAL A 248 15.64 11.87 -17.08
N ALA A 249 14.82 10.96 -16.57
CA ALA A 249 14.90 10.63 -15.15
C ALA A 249 16.15 9.75 -15.00
N ASP A 250 17.08 10.09 -14.11
CA ASP A 250 18.30 9.30 -13.90
C ASP A 250 18.05 8.16 -12.91
N PHE A 251 18.74 7.03 -13.09
CA PHE A 251 18.83 5.99 -12.06
C PHE A 251 19.67 6.49 -10.88
N MET A 252 19.49 5.90 -9.69
CA MET A 252 20.43 6.12 -8.60
C MET A 252 21.84 5.62 -8.99
N PRO A 253 22.92 6.14 -8.38
CA PRO A 253 24.28 5.69 -8.67
C PRO A 253 24.41 4.18 -8.53
N SER A 254 24.90 3.50 -9.57
CA SER A 254 24.99 2.04 -9.59
C SER A 254 25.97 1.52 -8.54
N ARG A 255 25.48 0.69 -7.62
CA ARG A 255 26.26 0.04 -6.57
C ARG A 255 26.12 -1.48 -6.68
N ARG A 256 27.21 -2.22 -6.50
CA ARG A 256 27.15 -3.69 -6.56
C ARG A 256 26.27 -4.23 -5.44
N LEU A 257 25.34 -5.11 -5.82
CA LEU A 257 24.48 -5.82 -4.88
C LEU A 257 25.30 -6.80 -4.06
N THR A 258 25.18 -6.71 -2.73
CA THR A 258 25.94 -7.55 -1.79
C THR A 258 25.09 -8.64 -1.15
N GLY A 259 23.76 -8.51 -1.14
CA GLY A 259 22.87 -9.49 -0.55
C GLY A 259 22.46 -10.59 -1.53
N ASP A 260 22.50 -11.85 -1.08
CA ASP A 260 22.03 -13.00 -1.86
C ASP A 260 20.55 -12.85 -2.26
N THR A 261 19.72 -12.32 -1.34
CA THR A 261 18.30 -12.08 -1.59
C THR A 261 18.07 -10.97 -2.63
N GLU A 262 18.90 -9.93 -2.63
CA GLU A 262 18.83 -8.82 -3.61
C GLU A 262 19.16 -9.36 -5.00
N GLN A 263 20.22 -10.16 -5.10
CA GLN A 263 20.64 -10.80 -6.35
C GLN A 263 19.59 -11.80 -6.86
N ARG A 264 18.99 -12.62 -5.98
CA ARG A 264 17.87 -13.51 -6.33
C ARG A 264 16.65 -12.73 -6.82
N THR A 265 16.30 -11.63 -6.15
CA THR A 265 15.19 -10.75 -6.55
C THR A 265 15.44 -10.14 -7.94
N LEU A 266 16.67 -9.67 -8.19
CA LEU A 266 17.05 -9.11 -9.49
C LEU A 266 17.03 -10.19 -10.59
N ALA A 267 17.59 -11.38 -10.33
CA ALA A 267 17.60 -12.48 -11.28
C ALA A 267 16.19 -12.93 -11.66
N PHE A 268 15.30 -13.08 -10.68
CA PHE A 268 13.90 -13.39 -10.91
C PHE A 268 13.20 -12.32 -11.76
N MET A 269 13.45 -11.04 -11.45
CA MET A 269 12.91 -9.93 -12.24
C MET A 269 13.35 -9.98 -13.71
N LEU A 270 14.63 -10.20 -13.96
CA LEU A 270 15.18 -10.31 -15.32
C LEU A 270 14.59 -11.52 -16.08
N GLY A 271 14.36 -12.64 -15.38
CA GLY A 271 13.67 -13.80 -15.94
C GLY A 271 12.23 -13.48 -16.37
N GLU A 272 11.51 -12.67 -15.58
CA GLU A 272 10.15 -12.24 -15.93
C GLU A 272 10.11 -11.30 -17.14
N PHE A 273 11.10 -10.42 -17.31
CA PHE A 273 11.27 -9.66 -18.55
C PHE A 273 11.42 -10.60 -19.76
N GLN A 274 12.32 -11.59 -19.70
CA GLN A 274 12.55 -12.55 -20.79
C GLN A 274 11.30 -13.39 -21.11
N ASN A 275 10.59 -13.85 -20.07
CA ASN A 275 9.37 -14.63 -20.22
C ASN A 275 8.28 -13.85 -20.96
N LEU A 276 8.11 -12.56 -20.61
CA LEU A 276 7.15 -11.69 -21.30
C LEU A 276 7.60 -11.31 -22.71
N GLU A 277 8.90 -11.15 -22.95
CA GLU A 277 9.45 -10.92 -24.31
C GLU A 277 9.18 -12.12 -25.23
N ALA A 278 9.43 -13.33 -24.75
CA ALA A 278 9.16 -14.56 -25.48
C ALA A 278 7.65 -14.72 -25.79
N LYS A 279 6.77 -14.40 -24.83
CA LYS A 279 5.32 -14.47 -25.01
C LYS A 279 4.77 -13.43 -25.98
N GLN A 280 5.32 -12.22 -25.98
CA GLN A 280 4.82 -11.09 -26.76
C GLN A 280 5.53 -10.90 -28.10
N GLN A 281 6.61 -11.67 -28.36
CA GLN A 281 7.47 -11.54 -29.54
C GLN A 281 7.97 -10.10 -29.76
N ARG A 282 8.15 -9.34 -28.68
CA ARG A 282 8.61 -7.96 -28.68
C ARG A 282 9.39 -7.67 -27.41
N ARG A 283 10.33 -6.73 -27.49
CA ARG A 283 11.11 -6.28 -26.34
C ARG A 283 10.22 -5.60 -25.31
N VAL A 284 10.32 -6.03 -24.05
CA VAL A 284 9.54 -5.51 -22.92
C VAL A 284 10.46 -4.57 -22.16
N ARG A 285 10.06 -3.30 -22.06
CA ARG A 285 10.89 -2.26 -21.42
C ARG A 285 10.50 -1.99 -19.97
N GLU A 286 9.36 -2.50 -19.54
CA GLU A 286 8.81 -2.25 -18.21
C GLU A 286 7.96 -3.42 -17.71
N LEU A 287 7.99 -3.63 -16.38
CA LEU A 287 7.11 -4.56 -15.68
C LEU A 287 6.10 -3.79 -14.83
N TRP A 288 4.87 -4.29 -14.74
CA TRP A 288 3.90 -3.70 -13.83
C TRP A 288 4.20 -4.14 -12.41
N LEU A 289 4.39 -3.17 -11.49
CA LEU A 289 4.77 -3.44 -10.11
C LEU A 289 3.77 -4.33 -9.39
N GLY A 290 2.47 -4.07 -9.55
CA GLY A 290 1.41 -4.81 -8.87
C GLY A 290 1.41 -6.32 -9.20
N PRO A 291 1.29 -6.70 -10.48
CA PRO A 291 1.45 -8.09 -10.92
C PRO A 291 2.79 -8.70 -10.53
N PHE A 292 3.90 -7.97 -10.69
CA PHE A 292 5.23 -8.45 -10.33
C PHE A 292 5.35 -8.78 -8.83
N MET A 293 4.78 -7.96 -7.95
CA MET A 293 4.77 -8.23 -6.50
C MET A 293 4.06 -9.53 -6.13
N ARG A 294 3.06 -9.97 -6.90
CA ARG A 294 2.40 -11.27 -6.69
C ARG A 294 3.31 -12.41 -7.11
N LEU A 295 3.94 -12.30 -8.28
CA LEU A 295 4.91 -13.29 -8.75
C LEU A 295 6.09 -13.44 -7.79
N LEU A 296 6.58 -12.31 -7.25
CA LEU A 296 7.63 -12.30 -6.27
C LEU A 296 7.19 -12.92 -4.93
N ALA A 297 5.90 -12.85 -4.61
CA ALA A 297 5.35 -13.51 -3.42
C ALA A 297 5.36 -15.03 -3.54
N ASP A 298 5.13 -15.55 -4.74
CA ASP A 298 5.19 -16.98 -5.04
C ASP A 298 6.63 -17.51 -5.11
N GLU A 299 7.59 -16.67 -5.53
CA GLU A 299 9.01 -17.03 -5.60
C GLU A 299 9.73 -16.97 -4.25
N LEU A 300 9.57 -15.86 -3.52
CA LEU A 300 10.24 -15.62 -2.24
C LEU A 300 9.27 -15.84 -1.09
N THR A 301 8.79 -17.08 -0.95
CA THR A 301 7.80 -17.48 0.07
C THR A 301 8.28 -17.30 1.50
N GLU A 302 9.60 -17.31 1.70
CA GLU A 302 10.26 -17.12 2.99
C GLU A 302 10.23 -15.67 3.50
N LEU A 303 9.99 -14.70 2.61
CA LEU A 303 9.95 -13.29 2.95
C LEU A 303 8.52 -12.83 3.20
N SER A 304 8.32 -11.96 4.18
CA SER A 304 7.07 -11.22 4.33
C SER A 304 6.85 -10.23 3.18
N ASP A 305 5.61 -9.75 3.01
CA ASP A 305 5.28 -8.73 2.01
C ASP A 305 6.10 -7.45 2.18
N TYR A 306 6.41 -7.10 3.43
CA TYR A 306 7.29 -5.98 3.75
C TYR A 306 8.72 -6.24 3.24
N GLU A 307 9.30 -7.40 3.54
CA GLU A 307 10.67 -7.75 3.15
C GLU A 307 10.84 -7.84 1.64
N ARG A 308 9.84 -8.36 0.91
CA ARG A 308 9.86 -8.35 -0.57
C ARG A 308 9.86 -6.93 -1.12
N ARG A 309 9.05 -6.04 -0.52
CA ARG A 309 9.00 -4.63 -0.92
C ARG A 309 10.29 -3.89 -0.55
N ASP A 310 10.94 -4.28 0.54
CA ASP A 310 12.26 -3.81 0.94
C ASP A 310 13.34 -4.22 -0.08
N GLN A 311 13.29 -5.45 -0.63
CA GLN A 311 14.21 -5.85 -1.71
C GLN A 311 14.09 -4.93 -2.94
N LEU A 312 12.87 -4.57 -3.36
CA LEU A 312 12.69 -3.63 -4.47
C LEU A 312 13.23 -2.22 -4.16
N ASN A 313 13.08 -1.76 -2.91
CA ASN A 313 13.65 -0.48 -2.50
C ASN A 313 15.19 -0.52 -2.55
N LYS A 314 15.80 -1.61 -2.06
CA LYS A 314 17.26 -1.82 -2.13
C LYS A 314 17.77 -1.83 -3.57
N LEU A 315 17.14 -2.60 -4.45
CA LEU A 315 17.47 -2.60 -5.88
C LEU A 315 17.36 -1.21 -6.54
N ARG A 316 16.38 -0.40 -6.11
CA ARG A 316 16.21 0.97 -6.58
C ARG A 316 17.32 1.88 -6.05
N ASP A 317 17.62 1.77 -4.76
CA ASP A 317 18.59 2.63 -4.07
C ASP A 317 20.03 2.34 -4.54
N ASP A 318 20.31 1.09 -4.93
CA ASP A 318 21.56 0.68 -5.59
C ASP A 318 21.57 0.92 -7.11
N GLY A 319 20.50 1.49 -7.67
CA GLY A 319 20.44 1.93 -9.06
C GLY A 319 20.30 0.79 -10.08
N ALA A 320 19.94 -0.43 -9.65
CA ALA A 320 19.66 -1.56 -10.53
C ALA A 320 18.29 -1.41 -11.23
N ILE A 321 17.34 -0.76 -10.57
CA ILE A 321 15.99 -0.51 -11.10
C ILE A 321 15.51 0.91 -10.79
N ARG A 322 14.45 1.34 -11.48
CA ARG A 322 13.63 2.48 -11.12
C ARG A 322 12.17 2.07 -11.07
N ILE A 323 11.41 2.65 -10.14
CA ILE A 323 9.96 2.52 -10.08
C ILE A 323 9.34 3.85 -10.48
N GLU A 324 8.57 3.84 -11.56
CA GLU A 324 7.85 5.02 -12.07
C GLU A 324 6.38 4.91 -11.71
N LYS A 325 5.83 5.95 -11.07
CA LYS A 325 4.38 6.11 -10.94
C LYS A 325 3.86 6.83 -12.18
N ARG A 326 2.83 6.28 -12.80
CA ARG A 326 2.18 6.84 -13.97
C ARG A 326 0.69 7.01 -13.71
N GLU A 327 0.14 8.10 -14.21
CA GLU A 327 -1.31 8.31 -14.26
C GLU A 327 -1.91 7.31 -15.26
N GLY A 328 -3.00 6.66 -14.85
CA GLY A 328 -3.71 5.70 -15.68
C GLY A 328 -5.20 5.73 -15.36
N GLU A 329 -6.04 5.40 -16.32
CA GLU A 329 -7.47 5.19 -16.09
C GLU A 329 -7.73 3.69 -15.88
N PRO A 330 -8.40 3.28 -14.79
CA PRO A 330 -9.14 4.09 -13.82
C PRO A 330 -8.33 4.59 -12.60
N HIS A 331 -7.09 4.13 -12.40
CA HIS A 331 -6.24 4.52 -11.26
C HIS A 331 -4.75 4.61 -11.67
N PRO A 332 -3.95 5.43 -10.97
CA PRO A 332 -2.51 5.47 -11.18
C PRO A 332 -1.87 4.10 -10.92
N PHE A 333 -0.87 3.76 -11.72
CA PHE A 333 -0.15 2.49 -11.63
C PHE A 333 1.35 2.74 -11.52
N SER A 334 2.10 1.70 -11.12
CA SER A 334 3.55 1.79 -11.02
C SER A 334 4.20 0.74 -11.90
N VAL A 335 5.26 1.12 -12.59
CA VAL A 335 6.06 0.24 -13.43
C VAL A 335 7.51 0.21 -12.96
N ILE A 336 8.16 -0.93 -13.17
CA ILE A 336 9.56 -1.17 -12.89
C ILE A 336 10.32 -1.10 -14.20
N VAL A 337 11.37 -0.30 -14.23
CA VAL A 337 12.31 -0.16 -15.34
C VAL A 337 13.69 -0.62 -14.86
N VAL A 338 14.36 -1.47 -15.62
CA VAL A 338 15.67 -2.02 -15.27
C VAL A 338 16.79 -1.16 -15.86
N ASN A 339 17.85 -0.94 -15.08
CA ASN A 339 19.07 -0.32 -15.55
C ASN A 339 20.02 -1.37 -16.15
N TYR A 340 20.00 -1.51 -17.48
CA TYR A 340 20.88 -2.46 -18.18
C TYR A 340 22.38 -2.09 -18.14
N ASN A 341 22.73 -0.90 -17.64
CA ASN A 341 24.12 -0.51 -17.41
C ASN A 341 24.62 -0.90 -16.00
N HIS A 342 23.75 -1.46 -15.16
CA HIS A 342 24.11 -1.86 -13.80
C HIS A 342 25.01 -3.12 -13.80
N PRO A 343 26.11 -3.17 -13.03
CA PRO A 343 27.05 -4.30 -13.04
C PRO A 343 26.41 -5.67 -12.79
N ASN A 344 25.55 -5.79 -11.78
CA ASN A 344 24.85 -7.05 -11.50
C ASN A 344 23.80 -7.41 -12.57
N VAL A 345 23.25 -6.43 -13.30
CA VAL A 345 22.31 -6.72 -14.40
C VAL A 345 23.06 -7.31 -15.58
N GLN A 346 24.23 -6.75 -15.92
CA GLN A 346 25.10 -7.25 -16.98
C GLN A 346 25.67 -8.64 -16.68
N GLU A 347 25.95 -8.94 -15.41
CA GLU A 347 26.41 -10.27 -14.98
C GLU A 347 25.31 -11.34 -15.06
N LEU A 348 24.06 -10.98 -14.77
CA LEU A 348 22.91 -11.88 -14.80
C LEU A 348 22.26 -12.02 -16.19
N GLN A 349 22.53 -11.09 -17.09
CA GLN A 349 22.20 -11.16 -18.52
C GLN A 349 23.44 -10.82 -19.34
N PRO A 350 24.30 -11.82 -19.67
CA PRO A 350 25.38 -11.57 -20.61
C PRO A 350 24.76 -11.11 -21.94
N ALA A 351 25.25 -9.99 -22.47
CA ALA A 351 24.85 -9.52 -23.80
C ALA A 351 25.09 -10.66 -24.80
N GLU A 352 24.08 -10.96 -25.63
CA GLU A 352 24.31 -11.74 -26.85
C GLU A 352 25.36 -10.98 -27.69
N GLU A 353 26.54 -11.60 -27.88
CA GLU A 353 27.57 -11.12 -28.81
C GLU A 353 27.10 -11.17 -30.27
#